data_AF-A0A7W9E7C3-F1
#
_entry.id   AF-A0A7W9E7C3-F1
#
_cell.length_a   1.000
_cell.length_b   1.000
_cell.length_c   1.000
_cell.angle_alpha   90.00
_cell.angle_beta   90.00
_cell.angle_gamma   90.00
#
_symmetry.space_group_name_H-M   'P 1'
#
loop_
_entity.id
_entity.type
_entity.pdbx_description
1 polymer ?
#
loop_
_entity_poly.entity_id
_entity_poly.type
_entity_poly.pdbx_seq_one_letter_code
_entity_poly.pdbx_strand_id
1 'polypeptide(L)' 'MQREGSFREMKRHVHYEKPSEKRARQKAEAVRRARKLARKRAQREGLLPMPKPRPR' A
#
# COMPACT_ATOMS: atom_id res chain seq x y z
N MET A 1 -17.93 9.02 -2.09
CA MET A 1 -18.09 7.65 -2.62
C MET A 1 -16.91 7.10 -3.45
N GLN A 2 -16.56 7.60 -4.64
CA GLN A 2 -15.41 7.03 -5.41
C GLN A 2 -14.02 7.31 -4.76
N ARG A 3 -13.89 8.42 -4.03
CA ARG A 3 -12.64 8.82 -3.36
C ARG A 3 -12.39 8.18 -1.99
N GLU A 4 -13.42 7.62 -1.36
CA GLU A 4 -13.36 7.12 0.02
C GLU A 4 -12.83 5.69 0.12
N GLY A 5 -12.55 5.03 -1.00
CA GLY A 5 -12.08 3.65 -0.99
C GLY A 5 -13.15 2.64 -0.57
N SER A 6 -14.39 3.07 -0.31
CA SER A 6 -15.53 2.21 0.03
C SER A 6 -15.78 1.15 -1.05
N PHE A 7 -15.65 1.50 -2.33
CA PHE A 7 -15.73 0.53 -3.43
C PHE A 7 -14.67 -0.57 -3.37
N ARG A 8 -13.47 -0.24 -2.85
CA ARG A 8 -12.36 -1.18 -2.70
C ARG A 8 -12.59 -2.11 -1.51
N GLU A 9 -13.20 -1.60 -0.45
CA GLU A 9 -13.62 -2.40 0.71
C GLU A 9 -14.78 -3.32 0.34
N MET A 10 -15.81 -2.79 -0.32
CA MET A 10 -16.91 -3.58 -0.85
C MET A 10 -16.39 -4.73 -1.73
N LYS A 11 -15.45 -4.47 -2.66
CA LYS A 11 -14.85 -5.53 -3.49
C LYS A 11 -14.03 -6.56 -2.71
N ARG A 12 -13.40 -6.17 -1.60
CA ARG A 12 -12.64 -7.09 -0.73
C ARG A 12 -13.57 -7.98 0.13
N HIS A 13 -14.82 -7.56 0.34
CA HIS A 13 -15.77 -8.24 1.22
C HIS A 13 -16.85 -9.05 0.48
N VAL A 14 -16.80 -9.15 -0.86
CA VAL A 14 -17.76 -9.95 -1.65
C VAL A 14 -17.62 -11.46 -1.41
N HIS A 15 -16.44 -11.93 -1.03
CA HIS A 15 -16.15 -13.35 -0.81
C HIS A 15 -15.55 -13.59 0.57
N TYR A 16 -15.86 -14.74 1.17
CA TYR A 16 -15.25 -15.17 2.42
C TYR A 16 -13.74 -15.36 2.22
N GLU A 17 -12.96 -14.52 2.86
CA GLU A 17 -11.50 -14.66 2.90
C GLU A 17 -11.10 -15.54 4.07
N LYS A 18 -10.36 -16.62 3.80
CA LYS A 18 -9.88 -17.49 4.86
C LYS A 18 -9.01 -16.70 5.84
N PRO A 19 -9.09 -16.96 7.17
CA PRO A 19 -8.29 -16.22 8.15
C PRO A 19 -6.78 -16.26 7.90
N SER A 20 -6.27 -17.37 7.34
CA SER A 20 -4.88 -17.52 6.94
C SER A 20 -4.47 -16.57 5.81
N GLU A 21 -5.31 -16.44 4.78
CA GLU A 21 -5.09 -15.55 3.64
C GLU A 21 -5.14 -14.08 4.07
N LYS A 22 -6.10 -13.73 4.95
CA LYS A 22 -6.20 -12.40 5.55
C LYS A 22 -4.93 -12.03 6.32
N ARG A 23 -4.41 -12.96 7.13
CA ARG A 23 -3.16 -12.76 7.89
C ARG A 23 -1.96 -12.58 6.95
N ALA A 24 -1.84 -13.39 5.90
CA ALA A 24 -0.76 -13.26 4.92
C ALA A 24 -0.80 -11.91 4.20
N ARG A 25 -1.98 -11.46 3.77
CA ARG A 25 -2.19 -10.15 3.15
C ARG A 25 -1.81 -9.01 4.08
N GLN A 26 -2.23 -9.05 5.34
CA GLN A 26 -1.89 -8.03 6.34
C GLN A 26 -0.38 -7.95 6.58
N LYS A 27 0.29 -9.09 6.73
CA LYS A 27 1.75 -9.16 6.87
C LYS A 27 2.45 -8.56 5.65
N ALA A 28 2.04 -8.95 4.45
CA ALA A 28 2.60 -8.41 3.20
C ALA A 28 2.36 -6.88 3.07
N GLU A 29 1.17 -6.39 3.44
CA GLU A 29 0.86 -4.96 3.43
C GLU A 29 1.69 -4.19 4.48
N ALA A 30 1.97 -4.77 5.65
CA ALA A 30 2.85 -4.18 6.66
C ALA A 30 4.30 -4.05 6.15
N VAL A 31 4.86 -5.12 5.59
CA VAL A 31 6.20 -5.10 4.98
C VAL A 31 6.27 -4.07 3.85
N ARG A 32 5.26 -4.02 2.98
CA ARG A 32 5.19 -3.03 1.89
C ARG A 32 5.18 -1.60 2.43
N ARG A 33 4.43 -1.34 3.51
CA ARG A 33 4.39 -0.03 4.17
C ARG A 33 5.75 0.34 4.78
N ALA A 34 6.39 -0.59 5.50
CA ALA A 34 7.71 -0.37 6.08
C ALA A 34 8.77 -0.04 5.02
N ARG A 35 8.83 -0.82 3.92
CA ARG A 35 9.73 -0.54 2.78
C ARG A 35 9.46 0.82 2.16
N LYS A 36 8.19 1.20 2.01
CA LYS A 36 7.81 2.52 1.47
C LYS A 36 8.28 3.67 2.39
N LEU A 37 8.15 3.50 3.71
CA LEU A 37 8.62 4.50 4.68
C LEU A 37 10.15 4.64 4.63
N ALA A 38 10.89 3.53 4.62
CA ALA A 38 12.34 3.53 4.49
C ALA A 38 12.78 4.24 3.20
N ARG A 39 12.16 3.91 2.06
CA ARG A 39 12.45 4.59 0.78
C ARG A 39 12.19 6.09 0.85
N LYS A 40 11.08 6.52 1.46
CA LYS A 40 10.76 7.95 1.61
C LYS A 40 11.74 8.68 2.52
N ARG A 41 12.22 8.03 3.59
CA ARG A 41 13.25 8.58 4.48
C ARG A 41 14.57 8.75 3.71
N ALA A 42 15.01 7.72 3.00
CA ALA A 42 16.22 7.80 2.17
C ALA A 42 16.15 8.87 1.06
N GLN A 43 14.97 9.10 0.48
CA GLN A 43 14.75 10.22 -0.46
C GLN A 43 14.85 11.59 0.22
N ARG A 44 14.36 11.70 1.46
CA ARG A 44 14.42 12.96 2.23
C ARG A 44 15.85 13.28 2.66
N GLU A 45 16.62 12.25 3.01
CA GLU A 45 18.02 12.35 3.42
C GLU A 45 18.99 12.50 2.23
N GLY A 46 18.49 12.59 0.99
CA GLY A 46 19.30 12.83 -0.20
C GLY A 46 20.06 11.61 -0.72
N LEU A 47 19.89 10.44 -0.10
CA LEU A 47 20.55 9.18 -0.49
C LEU A 47 19.94 8.56 -1.76
N LEU A 48 18.72 8.95 -2.14
CA LEU A 48 18.02 8.43 -3.32
C LEU A 48 17.38 9.55 -4.15
N PRO A 49 17.50 9.52 -5.50
CA PRO A 49 16.81 10.46 -6.36
C PRO A 49 15.29 10.30 -6.25
N MET A 50 14.57 11.41 -6.27
CA MET A 50 13.11 11.40 -6.33
C MET A 50 12.65 10.95 -7.73
N PRO A 51 11.62 10.09 -7.82
CA PRO A 51 11.07 9.71 -9.12
C PRO A 51 10.46 10.92 -9.81
N LYS A 52 10.74 11.07 -11.12
CA LYS A 52 10.17 12.15 -11.94
C LYS A 52 8.62 12.11 -11.89
N PRO A 53 7.96 13.27 -11.80
CA PRO A 53 6.51 13.34 -11.81
C PRO A 53 5.96 12.79 -13.13
N ARG A 54 4.83 12.09 -13.07
CA ARG A 54 4.14 11.64 -14.29
C ARG A 54 3.57 12.88 -15.01
N PRO A 55 3.69 12.98 -16.35
CA PRO A 55 3.01 14.02 -17.10
C PRO A 55 1.50 13.91 -16.89
N ARG A 56 0.82 15.06 -16.88
CA ARG A 56 -0.63 15.17 -16.69
C ARG A 56 -1.36 14.64 -17.92
#